data_AF-A0AAU7AWA4-F1
#
_entry.id   AF-A0AAU7AWA4-F1
#
_cell.length_a   1.000
_cell.length_b   1.000
_cell.length_c   1.000
_cell.angle_alpha   90.00
_cell.angle_beta   90.00
_cell.angle_gamma   90.00
#
_symmetry.space_group_name_H-M   'P 1'
#
loop_
_entity.id
_entity.type
_entity.pdbx_description
1 polymer ?
#
loop_
_entity_poly.entity_id
_entity_poly.type
_entity_poly.pdbx_seq_one_letter_code
_entity_poly.pdbx_strand_id
1 'polypeptide(L)'
;MGVLLDAIYDACPDGEASPEHLGRLSPAHRAVFVVEWAMSEIYNGTLDQYFFNSAGDMAADLPAAARFLGADDYAAIFDDAVAFFDPSRITDRSYRQATLRQLEEAHRLDELGQVNDRIYELEDAGRIIYRQICDTSTTTAACSSATRRPIEARGRSFPERSMYRGPDQTQQVFVARW
;
A
#
# COMPACT_ATOMS: atom_id res chain seq x y z
N MET A 1 1.46 -13.11 9.93
CA MET A 1 2.23 -13.19 8.67
C MET A 1 1.72 -14.28 7.72
N GLY A 2 1.48 -15.54 8.15
CA GLY A 2 1.00 -16.60 7.25
C GLY A 2 -0.25 -16.24 6.43
N VAL A 3 -1.31 -15.75 7.08
CA VAL A 3 -2.59 -15.42 6.40
C VAL A 3 -2.48 -14.28 5.38
N LEU A 4 -1.53 -13.35 5.57
CA LEU A 4 -1.32 -12.23 4.65
C LEU A 4 -0.53 -12.68 3.42
N LEU A 5 0.57 -13.44 3.65
CA LEU A 5 1.34 -14.04 2.57
C LEU A 5 0.48 -15.00 1.75
N ASP A 6 -0.34 -15.83 2.39
CA ASP A 6 -1.27 -16.75 1.69
C ASP A 6 -2.29 -15.97 0.85
N ALA A 7 -2.90 -14.90 1.38
CA ALA A 7 -3.82 -14.06 0.63
C ALA A 7 -3.14 -13.34 -0.55
N ILE A 8 -1.87 -12.96 -0.38
CA ILE A 8 -1.05 -12.35 -1.42
C ILE A 8 -0.66 -13.37 -2.50
N TYR A 9 -0.23 -14.57 -2.12
CA TYR A 9 0.10 -15.67 -3.03
C TYR A 9 -1.12 -16.17 -3.80
N ASP A 10 -2.28 -16.27 -3.13
CA ASP A 10 -3.55 -16.62 -3.77
C ASP A 10 -4.02 -15.54 -4.75
N ALA A 11 -3.73 -14.27 -4.46
CA ALA A 11 -4.05 -13.15 -5.34
C ALA A 11 -3.07 -13.05 -6.52
N CYS A 12 -1.77 -13.27 -6.30
CA CYS A 12 -0.69 -13.10 -7.27
C CYS A 12 0.16 -14.39 -7.40
N PRO A 13 -0.39 -15.48 -7.96
CA PRO A 13 0.26 -16.79 -7.96
C PRO A 13 1.57 -16.85 -8.76
N ASP A 14 1.71 -15.98 -9.76
CA ASP A 14 2.86 -15.98 -10.67
C ASP A 14 3.94 -14.96 -10.28
N GLY A 15 3.80 -14.30 -9.12
CA GLY A 15 4.71 -13.25 -8.70
C GLY A 15 4.59 -11.94 -9.49
N GLU A 16 3.55 -11.80 -10.33
CA GLU A 16 3.22 -10.57 -11.04
C GLU A 16 1.89 -10.01 -10.51
N ALA A 17 1.95 -8.82 -9.92
CA ALA A 17 0.76 -8.13 -9.44
C ALA A 17 0.07 -7.39 -10.58
N SER A 18 -1.05 -7.93 -11.06
CA SER A 18 -1.91 -7.22 -12.00
C SER A 18 -2.98 -6.41 -11.26
N PRO A 19 -3.59 -5.40 -11.89
CA PRO A 19 -4.74 -4.71 -11.32
C PRO A 19 -5.90 -5.65 -10.94
N GLU A 20 -6.08 -6.74 -11.69
CA GLU A 20 -7.09 -7.77 -11.39
C GLU A 20 -6.76 -8.52 -10.10
N HIS A 21 -5.50 -8.93 -9.93
CA HIS A 21 -5.01 -9.60 -8.72
C HIS A 21 -5.20 -8.71 -7.47
N LEU A 22 -4.80 -7.44 -7.57
CA LEU A 22 -4.94 -6.47 -6.48
C LEU A 22 -6.39 -6.13 -6.15
N GLY A 23 -7.30 -6.24 -7.13
CA GLY A 23 -8.74 -6.04 -6.95
C GLY A 23 -9.40 -7.10 -6.06
N ARG A 24 -8.75 -8.27 -5.87
CA ARG A 24 -9.24 -9.36 -5.00
C ARG A 24 -8.87 -9.14 -3.53
N LEU A 25 -7.93 -8.25 -3.26
CA LEU A 25 -7.47 -7.92 -1.91
C LEU A 25 -8.38 -6.86 -1.26
N SER A 26 -8.53 -6.94 0.06
CA SER A 26 -9.10 -5.82 0.83
C SER A 26 -8.22 -4.57 0.65
N PRO A 27 -8.75 -3.35 0.81
CA PRO A 27 -7.95 -2.13 0.73
C PRO A 27 -6.71 -2.16 1.63
N ALA A 28 -6.83 -2.71 2.84
CA ALA A 28 -5.71 -2.87 3.77
C ALA A 28 -4.67 -3.88 3.28
N HIS A 29 -5.08 -5.05 2.79
CA HIS A 29 -4.14 -6.03 2.24
C HIS A 29 -3.43 -5.51 0.99
N ARG A 30 -4.15 -4.78 0.12
CA ARG A 30 -3.57 -4.14 -1.06
C ARG A 30 -2.52 -3.09 -0.66
N ALA A 31 -2.82 -2.23 0.31
CA ALA A 31 -1.89 -1.23 0.78
C ALA A 31 -0.61 -1.88 1.36
N VAL A 32 -0.76 -2.90 2.20
CA VAL A 32 0.40 -3.64 2.74
C VAL A 32 1.21 -4.29 1.62
N PHE A 33 0.55 -4.92 0.65
CA PHE A 33 1.23 -5.54 -0.49
C PHE A 33 2.03 -4.53 -1.31
N VAL A 34 1.44 -3.40 -1.68
CA VAL A 34 2.11 -2.34 -2.46
C VAL A 34 3.37 -1.84 -1.73
N VAL A 35 3.26 -1.60 -0.42
CA VAL A 35 4.39 -1.14 0.39
C VAL A 35 5.45 -2.23 0.55
N GLU A 36 5.08 -3.44 0.95
CA GLU A 36 6.00 -4.58 1.13
C GLU A 36 6.80 -4.86 -0.14
N TRP A 37 6.14 -4.89 -1.30
CA TRP A 37 6.81 -5.16 -2.57
C TRP A 37 7.78 -4.03 -2.94
N ALA A 38 7.39 -2.77 -2.76
CA ALA A 38 8.26 -1.64 -3.00
C ALA A 38 9.51 -1.70 -2.10
N MET A 39 9.32 -1.96 -0.80
CA MET A 39 10.43 -2.07 0.15
C MET A 39 11.35 -3.24 -0.18
N SER A 40 10.82 -4.39 -0.61
CA SER A 40 11.63 -5.54 -1.05
C SER A 40 12.55 -5.20 -2.23
N GLU A 41 12.08 -4.40 -3.19
CA GLU A 41 12.90 -3.95 -4.32
C GLU A 41 13.95 -2.93 -3.89
N ILE A 42 13.54 -1.95 -3.08
CA ILE A 42 14.42 -0.88 -2.57
C ILE A 42 15.56 -1.48 -1.75
N TYR A 43 15.27 -2.44 -0.86
CA TYR A 43 16.29 -3.12 -0.07
C TYR A 43 17.22 -4.02 -0.90
N ASN A 44 16.76 -4.48 -2.07
CA ASN A 44 17.59 -5.30 -2.96
C ASN A 44 18.48 -4.47 -3.90
N GLY A 45 18.02 -3.29 -4.31
CA GLY A 45 18.73 -2.38 -5.20
C GLY A 45 18.70 -0.96 -4.63
N THR A 46 17.80 -0.14 -5.16
CA THR A 46 17.31 1.14 -4.60
C THR A 46 15.96 1.47 -5.25
N LEU A 47 15.49 2.73 -5.15
CA LEU A 47 14.33 3.23 -5.91
C LEU A 47 14.44 3.00 -7.43
N ASP A 48 15.64 3.10 -8.02
CA ASP A 48 15.81 2.89 -9.46
C ASP A 48 15.39 1.47 -9.89
N GLN A 49 15.78 0.45 -9.14
CA GLN A 49 15.38 -0.94 -9.34
C GLN A 49 13.88 -1.12 -9.16
N TYR A 50 13.29 -0.51 -8.12
CA TYR A 50 11.84 -0.54 -7.92
C TYR A 50 11.09 -0.01 -9.15
N PHE A 51 11.49 1.15 -9.68
CA PHE A 51 10.85 1.73 -10.87
C PHE A 51 11.15 0.94 -12.15
N PHE A 52 12.31 0.27 -12.24
CA PHE A 52 12.68 -0.55 -13.39
C PHE A 52 11.88 -1.86 -13.47
N ASN A 53 11.62 -2.48 -12.31
CA ASN A 53 10.98 -3.79 -12.18
C ASN A 53 9.44 -3.72 -12.25
N SER A 54 8.82 -4.90 -12.25
CA SER A 54 7.36 -5.09 -12.26
C SER A 54 6.67 -4.47 -11.05
N ALA A 55 7.35 -4.45 -9.90
CA ALA A 55 6.92 -3.76 -8.69
C ALA A 55 6.48 -2.31 -8.95
N GLY A 56 7.20 -1.60 -9.83
CA GLY A 56 6.92 -0.23 -10.20
C GLY A 56 5.61 -0.03 -10.96
N ASP A 57 4.93 -1.10 -11.42
CA ASP A 57 3.60 -0.99 -12.04
C ASP A 57 2.57 -0.43 -11.06
N MET A 58 2.84 -0.53 -9.75
CA MET A 58 2.04 0.02 -8.66
C MET A 58 2.56 1.38 -8.13
N ALA A 59 3.54 1.99 -8.80
CA ALA A 59 4.18 3.23 -8.31
C ALA A 59 3.19 4.37 -8.06
N ALA A 60 2.13 4.47 -8.86
CA ALA A 60 1.08 5.48 -8.67
C ALA A 60 0.35 5.35 -7.32
N ASP A 61 0.23 4.14 -6.78
CA ASP A 61 -0.50 3.84 -5.55
C ASP A 61 0.39 3.92 -4.30
N LEU A 62 1.71 3.85 -4.46
CA LEU A 62 2.66 3.71 -3.35
C LEU A 62 2.53 4.83 -2.29
N PRO A 63 2.48 6.13 -2.66
CA PRO A 63 2.33 7.18 -1.65
C PRO A 63 0.99 7.10 -0.91
N ALA A 64 -0.10 6.76 -1.61
CA ALA A 64 -1.42 6.63 -0.99
C ALA A 64 -1.49 5.42 -0.05
N ALA A 65 -0.88 4.29 -0.46
CA ALA A 65 -0.78 3.09 0.37
C ALA A 65 0.02 3.34 1.65
N ALA A 66 1.16 4.04 1.57
CA ALA A 66 1.94 4.39 2.75
C ALA A 66 1.15 5.27 3.74
N ARG A 67 0.43 6.30 3.27
CA ARG A 67 -0.46 7.12 4.12
C ARG A 67 -1.59 6.30 4.72
N PHE A 68 -2.20 5.42 3.93
CA PHE A 68 -3.28 4.55 4.41
C PHE A 68 -2.84 3.69 5.60
N LEU A 69 -1.58 3.28 5.63
CA LEU A 69 -1.00 2.49 6.72
C LEU A 69 -0.42 3.34 7.87
N GLY A 70 -0.51 4.67 7.79
CA GLY A 70 0.04 5.58 8.81
C GLY A 70 1.55 5.79 8.73
N ALA A 71 2.19 5.47 7.60
CA ALA A 71 3.61 5.70 7.36
C ALA A 71 3.82 7.03 6.62
N ASP A 72 3.39 8.14 7.22
CA ASP A 72 3.36 9.46 6.57
C ASP A 72 4.74 9.96 6.12
N ASP A 73 5.81 9.62 6.84
CA ASP A 73 7.16 10.01 6.45
C ASP A 73 7.64 9.32 5.18
N TYR A 74 7.33 8.02 5.06
CA TYR A 74 7.62 7.26 3.84
C TYR A 74 6.74 7.74 2.70
N ALA A 75 5.47 8.06 2.96
CA ALA A 75 4.59 8.61 1.92
C ALA A 75 5.15 9.89 1.30
N ALA A 76 5.71 10.79 2.12
CA ALA A 76 6.34 12.01 1.62
C ALA A 76 7.57 11.72 0.74
N ILE A 77 8.40 10.75 1.13
CA ILE A 77 9.54 10.32 0.30
C ILE A 77 9.05 9.69 -1.02
N PHE A 78 7.99 8.88 -0.96
CA PHE A 78 7.42 8.25 -2.14
C PHE A 78 6.76 9.27 -3.07
N ASP A 79 6.14 10.34 -2.56
CA ASP A 79 5.67 11.46 -3.39
C ASP A 79 6.82 12.08 -4.20
N ASP A 80 7.95 12.33 -3.54
CA ASP A 80 9.14 12.89 -4.18
C ASP A 80 9.72 11.92 -5.23
N ALA A 81 9.70 10.61 -4.94
CA ALA A 81 10.17 9.59 -5.86
C ALA A 81 9.30 9.48 -7.12
N VAL A 82 7.96 9.49 -6.99
CA VAL A 82 7.06 9.39 -8.16
C VAL A 82 7.04 10.67 -9.00
N ALA A 83 7.45 11.80 -8.44
CA ALA A 83 7.52 13.09 -9.14
C ALA A 83 8.56 13.14 -10.28
N PHE A 84 9.48 12.17 -10.34
CA PHE A 84 10.41 12.01 -11.48
C PHE A 84 9.70 11.54 -12.77
N PHE A 85 8.47 11.08 -12.68
CA PHE A 85 7.73 10.46 -13.77
C PHE A 85 6.43 11.23 -14.08
N ASP A 86 5.97 11.13 -15.33
CA ASP A 86 4.64 11.60 -15.71
C ASP A 86 3.57 10.73 -15.02
N PRO A 87 2.70 11.30 -14.16
CA PRO A 87 1.70 10.53 -13.43
C PRO A 87 0.74 9.74 -14.32
N SER A 88 0.50 10.20 -15.55
CA SER A 88 -0.40 9.51 -16.50
C SER A 88 0.23 8.27 -17.14
N ARG A 89 1.56 8.13 -17.02
CA ARG A 89 2.34 7.07 -17.68
C ARG A 89 3.14 6.23 -16.70
N ILE A 90 3.18 6.59 -15.42
CA ILE A 90 4.01 5.91 -14.41
C ILE A 90 3.69 4.42 -14.26
N THR A 91 2.51 3.94 -14.64
CA THR A 91 2.19 2.50 -14.62
C THR A 91 2.75 1.73 -15.82
N ASP A 92 3.19 2.41 -16.89
CA ASP A 92 3.85 1.80 -18.05
C ASP A 92 5.34 1.55 -17.76
N ARG A 93 5.69 0.26 -17.63
CA ARG A 93 7.05 -0.19 -17.35
C ARG A 93 8.07 0.27 -18.41
N SER A 94 7.71 0.20 -19.69
CA SER A 94 8.63 0.62 -20.76
C SER A 94 8.91 2.12 -20.70
N TYR A 95 7.90 2.91 -20.33
CA TYR A 95 8.07 4.34 -20.07
C TYR A 95 8.98 4.62 -18.88
N ARG A 96 8.78 3.94 -17.73
CA ARG A 96 9.65 4.12 -16.56
C ARG A 96 11.10 3.77 -16.87
N GLN A 97 11.35 2.64 -17.53
CA GLN A 97 12.69 2.22 -17.93
C GLN A 97 13.35 3.17 -18.92
N ALA A 98 12.59 3.78 -19.84
CA ALA A 98 13.11 4.82 -20.72
C ALA A 98 13.43 6.11 -19.95
N THR A 99 12.60 6.48 -18.98
CA THR A 99 12.81 7.67 -18.12
C THR A 99 14.06 7.50 -17.26
N LEU A 100 14.26 6.33 -16.64
CA LEU A 100 15.47 6.03 -15.87
C LEU A 100 16.74 6.14 -16.71
N ARG A 101 16.74 5.60 -17.94
CA ARG A 101 17.86 5.77 -18.88
C ARG A 101 18.13 7.24 -19.23
N GLN A 102 17.08 8.04 -19.43
CA GLN A 102 17.23 9.48 -19.67
C GLN A 102 17.82 10.22 -18.46
N LEU A 103 17.42 9.84 -17.24
CA LEU A 103 18.01 10.39 -16.01
C LEU A 103 19.48 10.02 -15.89
N GLU A 104 19.85 8.78 -16.20
CA GLU A 104 21.24 8.33 -16.22
C GLU A 104 22.08 9.09 -17.26
N GLU A 105 21.60 9.19 -18.50
CA GLU A 105 22.24 9.94 -19.60
C GLU A 105 22.40 11.44 -19.27
N ALA A 106 21.45 11.99 -18.50
CA ALA A 106 21.49 13.37 -18.03
C ALA A 106 22.33 13.57 -16.75
N HIS A 107 22.92 12.51 -16.18
CA HIS A 107 23.60 12.52 -14.88
C HIS A 107 22.73 13.02 -13.72
N ARG A 108 21.43 12.71 -13.78
CA ARG A 108 20.41 13.07 -12.77
C ARG A 108 19.90 11.86 -11.98
N LEU A 109 20.39 10.66 -12.25
CA LEU A 109 20.01 9.47 -11.49
C LEU A 109 20.39 9.60 -10.00
N ASP A 110 21.46 10.32 -9.69
CA ASP A 110 21.86 10.66 -8.31
C ASP A 110 20.79 11.47 -7.57
N GLU A 111 19.96 12.26 -8.24
CA GLU A 111 18.84 12.97 -7.60
C GLU A 111 17.80 11.98 -7.07
N LEU A 112 17.53 10.89 -7.80
CA LEU A 112 16.67 9.81 -7.32
C LEU A 112 17.37 9.02 -6.20
N GLY A 113 18.69 8.86 -6.29
CA GLY A 113 19.52 8.30 -5.21
C GLY A 113 19.40 9.08 -3.90
N GLN A 114 19.41 10.42 -3.95
CA GLN A 114 19.22 11.26 -2.77
C GLN A 114 17.82 11.10 -2.15
N VAL A 115 16.79 10.86 -2.95
CA VAL A 115 15.45 10.54 -2.43
C VAL A 115 15.47 9.17 -1.75
N ASN A 116 16.18 8.20 -2.31
CA ASN A 116 16.37 6.89 -1.70
C ASN A 116 17.12 6.97 -0.37
N ASP A 117 18.17 7.79 -0.26
CA ASP A 117 18.97 7.95 0.96
C ASP A 117 18.11 8.38 2.16
N ARG A 118 17.08 9.20 1.93
CA ARG A 118 16.13 9.62 2.97
C ARG A 118 15.36 8.45 3.59
N ILE A 119 15.20 7.33 2.89
CA ILE A 119 14.63 6.10 3.45
C ILE A 119 15.55 5.55 4.53
N TYR A 120 16.84 5.42 4.24
CA TYR A 120 17.81 4.92 5.21
C TYR A 120 18.03 5.90 6.36
N GLU A 121 17.99 7.21 6.12
CA GLU A 121 18.02 8.22 7.18
C GLU A 121 16.86 8.06 8.18
N LEU A 122 15.65 7.76 7.70
CA LEU A 122 14.51 7.45 8.59
C LEU A 122 14.77 6.19 9.40
N GLU A 123 15.31 5.15 8.78
CA GLU A 123 15.59 3.87 9.43
C GLU A 123 16.68 3.98 10.48
N ASP A 124 17.76 4.71 10.20
CA ASP A 124 18.83 5.04 11.14
C ASP A 124 18.30 5.87 12.33
N ALA A 125 17.31 6.74 12.10
CA ALA A 125 16.59 7.44 13.15
C ALA A 125 15.58 6.56 13.93
N GLY A 126 15.49 5.27 13.61
CA GLY A 126 14.60 4.29 14.24
C GLY A 126 13.14 4.40 13.77
N ARG A 127 12.87 5.19 12.73
CA ARG A 127 11.53 5.43 12.15
C ARG A 127 11.24 4.43 11.02
N ILE A 128 11.54 3.16 11.22
CA ILE A 128 11.36 2.09 10.23
C ILE A 128 9.88 1.95 9.83
N ILE A 129 9.58 1.78 8.55
CA ILE A 129 8.21 1.77 8.01
C ILE A 129 7.25 0.86 8.78
N TYR A 130 7.64 -0.40 9.02
CA TYR A 130 6.78 -1.36 9.72
C TYR A 130 6.51 -0.97 11.18
N ARG A 131 7.42 -0.24 11.81
CA ARG A 131 7.20 0.31 13.14
C ARG A 131 6.17 1.43 13.12
N GLN A 132 6.25 2.35 12.14
CA GLN A 132 5.25 3.40 11.95
C GLN A 132 3.84 2.81 11.72
N ILE A 133 3.76 1.75 10.92
CA ILE A 133 2.49 1.03 10.64
C ILE A 133 1.92 0.38 11.92
N CYS A 134 2.77 -0.25 12.74
CA CYS A 134 2.35 -0.88 14.00
C CYS A 134 1.93 0.14 15.07
N ASP A 135 2.65 1.27 15.19
CA ASP A 135 2.38 2.30 16.19
C ASP A 135 1.04 3.02 15.91
N THR A 136 0.69 3.22 14.63
CA THR A 136 -0.60 3.77 14.20
C THR A 136 -1.76 2.82 14.51
N SER A 137 -1.55 1.52 14.28
CA SER A 137 -2.53 0.48 14.59
C SER A 137 -2.84 0.39 16.09
N THR A 138 -1.82 0.60 16.93
CA THR A 138 -1.94 0.58 18.40
C THR A 138 -2.68 1.81 18.93
N THR A 139 -2.44 2.98 18.33
CA THR A 139 -3.09 4.23 18.72
C THR A 139 -4.59 4.22 18.39
N THR A 140 -4.97 3.66 17.24
CA THR A 140 -6.38 3.55 16.82
C THR A 140 -7.17 2.54 17.66
N ALA A 141 -6.53 1.42 18.06
CA ALA A 141 -7.11 0.44 18.97
C ALA A 141 -7.30 1.01 20.39
N ALA A 142 -6.35 1.81 20.89
CA ALA A 142 -6.48 2.51 22.16
C ALA A 142 -7.66 3.50 22.13
N CYS A 143 -7.85 4.24 21.03
CA CYS A 143 -8.97 5.18 20.87
C CYS A 143 -10.34 4.48 20.76
N SER A 144 -10.39 3.23 20.25
CA SER A 144 -11.63 2.45 20.14
C SER A 144 -12.07 1.78 21.47
N SER A 145 -11.14 1.64 22.43
CA SER A 145 -11.46 1.08 23.76
C SER A 145 -12.04 2.11 24.75
N ALA A 146 -11.99 3.41 24.41
CA ALA A 146 -12.50 4.49 25.27
C ALA A 146 -14.04 4.67 25.24
N THR A 147 -14.79 3.83 24.51
CA THR A 147 -16.26 3.95 24.38
C THR A 147 -17.05 2.69 24.73
N ARG A 148 -16.57 1.84 25.66
CA ARG A 148 -17.47 0.90 26.34
C ARG A 148 -18.08 1.55 27.58
N ARG A 149 -19.26 2.15 27.42
CA ARG A 149 -20.17 2.36 28.57
C ARG A 149 -20.56 0.99 29.14
N PRO A 150 -20.74 0.84 30.46
CA PRO A 150 -21.23 -0.41 31.03
C PRO A 150 -22.65 -0.65 30.50
N ILE A 151 -22.88 -1.78 29.85
CA ILE A 151 -24.24 -2.24 29.54
C ILE A 151 -24.82 -2.77 30.85
N GLU A 152 -25.74 -2.00 31.44
CA GLU A 152 -26.61 -2.51 32.49
C GLU A 152 -27.47 -3.63 31.92
N ALA A 153 -27.39 -4.81 32.54
CA ALA A 153 -28.21 -5.96 32.22
C ALA A 153 -29.69 -5.63 32.47
N ARG A 154 -30.48 -5.49 31.41
CA ARG A 154 -31.93 -5.69 31.47
C ARG A 154 -32.32 -6.78 30.50
N GLY A 155 -32.61 -7.94 31.07
CA GLY A 155 -33.12 -9.09 30.34
C GLY A 155 -34.42 -8.74 29.62
N ARG A 156 -34.55 -9.26 28.40
CA ARG A 156 -35.82 -9.64 27.79
C ARG A 156 -35.55 -10.65 26.67
N SER A 157 -36.40 -11.66 26.66
CA SER A 157 -36.43 -12.88 25.87
C SER A 157 -36.55 -12.65 24.36
N PHE A 158 -35.85 -13.50 23.60
CA PHE A 158 -36.03 -13.72 22.16
C PHE A 158 -37.39 -14.33 21.83
N PRO A 159 -37.90 -14.08 20.61
CA PRO A 159 -38.45 -15.17 19.81
C PRO A 159 -37.80 -15.30 18.43
N GLU A 160 -37.77 -16.54 17.94
CA GLU A 160 -37.27 -16.99 16.65
C GLU A 160 -38.11 -16.52 15.45
N ARG A 161 -37.45 -16.37 14.28
CA ARG A 161 -37.64 -17.12 13.00
C ARG A 161 -37.59 -16.27 11.72
N SER A 162 -36.76 -16.77 10.79
CA SER A 162 -37.02 -16.93 9.34
C SER A 162 -37.04 -15.68 8.44
N MET A 163 -36.09 -15.54 7.51
CA MET A 163 -36.12 -16.17 6.17
C MET A 163 -35.12 -15.46 5.23
N TYR A 164 -34.31 -16.26 4.52
CA TYR A 164 -33.41 -15.86 3.44
C TYR A 164 -34.20 -15.34 2.22
N ARG A 165 -33.76 -14.26 1.57
CA ARG A 165 -34.07 -13.94 0.15
C ARG A 165 -32.83 -13.37 -0.52
N GLY A 166 -32.46 -13.97 -1.66
CA GLY A 166 -31.34 -13.60 -2.52
C GLY A 166 -31.58 -12.34 -3.36
N PRO A 167 -30.67 -12.03 -4.30
CA PRO A 167 -30.21 -10.67 -4.56
C PRO A 167 -30.99 -9.95 -5.67
N ASP A 168 -31.06 -8.62 -5.57
CA ASP A 168 -31.35 -7.75 -6.70
C ASP A 168 -30.07 -7.01 -7.10
N GLN A 169 -29.75 -7.07 -8.39
CA GLN A 169 -28.62 -6.40 -8.99
C GLN A 169 -29.01 -4.95 -9.31
N THR A 170 -28.20 -4.00 -8.88
CA THR A 170 -28.13 -2.73 -9.59
C THR A 170 -26.69 -2.25 -9.61
N GLN A 171 -26.16 -2.14 -10.82
CA GLN A 171 -24.84 -1.63 -11.12
C GLN A 171 -24.68 -0.23 -10.51
N GLN A 172 -23.62 -0.04 -9.73
CA GLN A 172 -23.04 1.27 -9.50
C GLN A 172 -21.57 1.20 -9.90
N VAL A 173 -21.22 2.12 -10.79
CA VAL A 173 -19.87 2.40 -11.25
C VAL A 173 -19.04 2.85 -10.04
N PHE A 174 -18.17 1.97 -9.54
CA PHE A 174 -17.17 2.35 -8.56
C PHE A 174 -15.97 2.95 -9.30
N VAL A 175 -15.85 4.27 -9.24
CA VAL A 175 -14.54 4.90 -9.36
C VAL A 175 -13.80 4.57 -8.06
N ALA A 176 -12.82 3.68 -8.12
CA ALA A 176 -11.98 3.38 -6.97
C ALA A 176 -11.09 4.60 -6.68
N ARG A 177 -11.58 5.46 -5.79
CA ARG A 177 -10.76 6.38 -5.01
C ARG A 177 -10.53 5.74 -3.65
N TRP A 178 -9.31 5.88 -3.15
CA TRP A 178 -8.96 5.68 -1.75
C TRP A 178 -9.93 6.44 -0.83
#